data_AF-B9ENV0-F1
#
_entry.id   AF-B9ENV0-F1
#
_cell.length_a   1.000
_cell.length_b   1.000
_cell.length_c   1.000
_cell.angle_alpha   90.00
_cell.angle_beta   90.00
_cell.angle_gamma   90.00
#
_symmetry.space_group_name_H-M   'P 1'
#
loop_
_entity.id
_entity.type
_entity.pdbx_description
1 polymer ?
#
loop_
_entity_poly.entity_id
_entity_poly.type
_entity_poly.pdbx_seq_one_letter_code
_entity_poly.pdbx_strand_id
1 'polypeptide(L)'
;MSGKSDFKINSKFAEKYDKYRQKEELQRLKDKYGDQADESESGSDSESDDDSEVELDPKVERDFYRTLSLLKKKDPKIYQTDATFYTVEDASIGDDAQPSTSKKTEKPMYLKDYERKVILERGGKYEDDDEEESDDEEAAKRRERAASPSYIQEQRELKESFRKFIQDSDEEGSEEDFQLLKRRTKTQK
;
A
#
# COMPACT_ATOMS: atom_id res chain seq x y z
N MET A 1 -19.22 -61.38 8.63
CA MET A 1 -19.67 -60.43 9.66
C MET A 1 -18.78 -59.19 9.54
N SER A 2 -19.26 -58.15 8.85
CA SER A 2 -18.49 -56.92 8.65
C SER A 2 -18.52 -56.10 9.93
N GLY A 3 -17.42 -56.09 10.68
CA GLY A 3 -17.28 -55.29 11.88
C GLY A 3 -17.16 -53.81 11.49
N LYS A 4 -18.25 -53.06 11.62
CA LYS A 4 -18.22 -51.59 11.58
C LYS A 4 -17.39 -51.11 12.77
N SER A 5 -16.18 -50.66 12.49
CA SER A 5 -15.39 -49.87 13.43
C SER A 5 -16.02 -48.48 13.47
N ASP A 6 -16.52 -48.08 14.63
CA ASP A 6 -17.03 -46.74 14.84
C ASP A 6 -15.85 -45.76 14.86
N PHE A 7 -15.58 -45.12 13.72
CA PHE A 7 -14.52 -44.12 13.61
C PHE A 7 -14.91 -42.87 14.40
N LYS A 8 -14.14 -42.54 15.43
CA LYS A 8 -14.33 -41.32 16.23
C LYS A 8 -13.48 -40.19 15.65
N ILE A 9 -14.14 -39.22 15.03
CA ILE A 9 -13.48 -38.05 14.46
C ILE A 9 -13.13 -37.06 15.57
N ASN A 10 -11.90 -36.52 15.54
CA ASN A 10 -11.50 -35.46 16.44
C ASN A 10 -12.03 -34.11 15.92
N SER A 11 -13.20 -33.70 16.42
CA SER A 11 -13.85 -32.44 16.03
C SER A 11 -12.97 -31.21 16.22
N LYS A 12 -12.22 -31.15 17.32
CA LYS A 12 -11.30 -30.03 17.62
C LYS A 12 -10.18 -29.91 16.60
N PHE A 13 -9.75 -31.02 16.01
CA PHE A 13 -8.74 -31.02 14.95
C PHE A 13 -9.35 -30.62 13.61
N ALA A 14 -10.54 -31.15 13.28
CA ALA A 14 -11.25 -30.80 12.05
C ALA A 14 -11.49 -29.29 11.95
N GLU A 15 -12.03 -28.67 13.00
CA GLU A 15 -12.27 -27.21 13.03
C GLU A 15 -10.99 -26.39 12.85
N LYS A 16 -9.85 -26.85 13.40
CA LYS A 16 -8.56 -26.17 13.23
C LYS A 16 -8.01 -26.35 11.82
N TYR A 17 -8.16 -27.55 11.27
CA TYR A 17 -7.72 -27.88 9.93
C TYR A 17 -8.49 -27.07 8.89
N ASP A 18 -9.81 -26.97 9.05
CA ASP A 18 -10.68 -26.20 8.16
C ASP A 18 -10.30 -24.71 8.18
N LYS A 19 -10.12 -24.13 9.37
CA LYS A 19 -9.67 -22.73 9.52
C LYS A 19 -8.28 -22.49 8.90
N TYR A 20 -7.36 -23.43 9.08
CA TYR A 20 -6.02 -23.34 8.49
C TYR A 20 -6.10 -23.37 6.96
N ARG A 21 -6.88 -24.30 6.42
CA ARG A 21 -7.07 -24.43 4.96
C ARG A 21 -7.73 -23.22 4.33
N GLN A 22 -8.77 -22.68 4.96
CA GLN A 22 -9.44 -21.46 4.50
C GLN A 22 -8.46 -20.28 4.43
N LYS A 23 -7.60 -20.12 5.44
CA LYS A 23 -6.59 -19.04 5.44
C LYS A 23 -5.55 -19.23 4.35
N GLU A 24 -5.08 -20.45 4.13
CA GLU A 24 -4.11 -20.76 3.07
C GLU A 24 -4.70 -20.51 1.67
N GLU A 25 -5.97 -20.88 1.44
CA GLU A 25 -6.64 -20.61 0.18
C GLU A 25 -6.85 -19.11 -0.04
N LEU A 26 -7.32 -18.39 0.97
CA LEU A 26 -7.50 -16.95 0.94
C LEU A 26 -6.16 -16.25 0.63
N GLN A 27 -5.08 -16.64 1.29
CA GLN A 27 -3.75 -16.12 1.01
C GLN A 27 -3.32 -16.43 -0.44
N ARG A 28 -3.54 -17.65 -0.91
CA ARG A 28 -3.23 -18.04 -2.30
C ARG A 28 -4.03 -17.25 -3.33
N LEU A 29 -5.27 -16.88 -3.01
CA LEU A 29 -6.10 -16.00 -3.84
C LEU A 29 -5.55 -14.57 -3.82
N LYS A 30 -5.18 -14.03 -2.65
CA LYS A 30 -4.54 -12.72 -2.52
C LYS A 30 -3.21 -12.62 -3.27
N ASP A 31 -2.37 -13.64 -3.19
CA ASP A 31 -1.10 -13.69 -3.90
C ASP A 31 -1.29 -13.72 -5.44
N LYS A 32 -2.42 -14.25 -5.91
CA LYS A 32 -2.73 -14.38 -7.35
C LYS A 32 -3.43 -13.17 -7.95
N TYR A 33 -4.39 -12.60 -7.21
CA TYR A 33 -5.30 -11.57 -7.72
C TYR A 33 -5.08 -10.21 -7.05
N GLY A 34 -4.15 -10.11 -6.10
CA GLY A 34 -4.00 -8.93 -5.26
C GLY A 34 -5.10 -8.80 -4.22
N ASP A 35 -5.02 -7.78 -3.37
CA ASP A 35 -5.95 -7.53 -2.25
C ASP A 35 -7.32 -6.99 -2.71
N GLN A 36 -7.65 -7.12 -3.99
CA GLN A 36 -8.81 -6.51 -4.63
C GLN A 36 -10.12 -7.29 -4.38
N ALA A 37 -10.05 -8.44 -3.69
CA ALA A 37 -11.20 -9.32 -3.44
C ALA A 37 -11.96 -9.00 -2.12
N ASP A 38 -11.38 -8.23 -1.20
CA ASP A 38 -12.02 -7.93 0.10
C ASP A 38 -13.00 -6.73 0.04
N GLU A 39 -13.11 -6.00 -1.08
CA GLU A 39 -14.07 -4.89 -1.23
C GLU A 39 -15.39 -5.25 -1.92
N SER A 40 -15.55 -6.47 -2.47
CA SER A 40 -16.67 -6.77 -3.38
C SER A 40 -17.32 -8.12 -3.12
N GLU A 41 -17.89 -8.36 -1.93
CA GLU A 41 -18.68 -9.57 -1.69
C GLU A 41 -19.94 -9.29 -0.87
N SER A 42 -20.87 -8.50 -1.43
CA SER A 42 -22.31 -8.71 -1.23
C SER A 42 -23.05 -8.34 -2.51
N GLY A 43 -22.94 -9.22 -3.50
CA GLY A 43 -23.56 -9.04 -4.82
C GLY A 43 -23.43 -10.30 -5.67
N SER A 44 -23.92 -11.43 -5.16
CA SER A 44 -24.10 -12.63 -5.98
C SER A 44 -25.32 -12.44 -6.89
N ASP A 45 -25.09 -11.91 -8.09
CA ASP A 45 -25.90 -12.21 -9.29
C ASP A 45 -25.01 -11.99 -10.51
N SER A 46 -24.34 -13.04 -10.97
CA SER A 46 -23.51 -13.02 -12.19
C SER A 46 -24.21 -13.85 -13.26
N GLU A 47 -25.31 -13.33 -13.78
CA GLU A 47 -25.77 -13.68 -15.14
C GLU A 47 -24.89 -12.90 -16.12
N SER A 48 -23.91 -13.62 -16.67
CA SER A 48 -23.00 -13.17 -17.70
C SER A 48 -23.77 -12.94 -19.01
N ASP A 49 -24.14 -11.69 -19.28
CA ASP A 49 -24.44 -11.22 -20.64
C ASP A 49 -23.40 -10.15 -20.99
N ASP A 50 -22.36 -10.59 -21.71
CA ASP A 50 -21.36 -9.74 -22.37
C ASP A 50 -22.03 -9.03 -23.55
N ASP A 51 -22.97 -8.13 -23.26
CA ASP A 51 -23.52 -7.19 -24.21
C ASP A 51 -23.17 -5.81 -23.68
N SER A 52 -22.03 -5.29 -24.15
CA SER A 52 -21.52 -3.93 -23.99
C SER A 52 -22.51 -3.00 -23.28
N GLU A 53 -22.36 -2.86 -21.97
CA GLU A 53 -23.15 -1.93 -21.16
C GLU A 53 -22.66 -0.52 -21.49
N VAL A 54 -23.13 -0.01 -22.63
CA VAL A 54 -22.92 1.37 -23.03
C VAL A 54 -23.81 2.19 -22.10
N GLU A 55 -23.21 2.84 -21.10
CA GLU A 55 -23.88 3.85 -20.29
C GLU A 55 -24.42 4.95 -21.21
N LEU A 56 -25.69 4.83 -21.63
CA LEU A 56 -26.36 5.86 -22.40
C LEU A 56 -26.74 7.01 -21.46
N ASP A 57 -26.60 8.25 -21.93
CA ASP A 57 -27.04 9.43 -21.17
C ASP A 57 -28.54 9.25 -20.83
N PRO A 58 -28.95 9.43 -19.56
CA PRO A 58 -30.36 9.36 -19.16
C PRO A 58 -31.28 10.31 -19.95
N LYS A 59 -30.76 11.37 -20.58
CA LYS A 59 -31.52 12.17 -21.55
C LYS A 59 -31.82 11.38 -22.83
N VAL A 60 -30.81 10.78 -23.44
CA VAL A 60 -30.91 9.99 -24.68
C VAL A 60 -31.79 8.77 -24.47
N GLU A 61 -31.66 8.11 -23.31
CA GLU A 61 -32.46 6.93 -22.98
C GLU A 61 -33.96 7.26 -22.81
N ARG A 62 -34.30 8.41 -22.23
CA ARG A 62 -35.71 8.87 -22.18
C ARG A 62 -36.29 9.12 -23.57
N ASP A 63 -35.53 9.76 -24.45
CA ASP A 63 -35.93 9.98 -25.83
C ASP A 63 -36.07 8.64 -26.58
N PHE A 64 -35.16 7.69 -26.36
CA PHE A 64 -35.25 6.33 -26.88
C PHE A 64 -36.56 5.64 -26.47
N TYR A 65 -36.89 5.57 -25.18
CA TYR A 65 -38.15 4.94 -24.76
C TYR A 65 -39.40 5.66 -25.28
N ARG A 66 -39.35 7.00 -25.39
CA ARG A 66 -40.44 7.78 -25.99
C ARG A 66 -40.65 7.37 -27.45
N THR A 67 -39.59 7.31 -28.25
CA THR A 67 -39.66 6.91 -29.67
C THR A 67 -40.12 5.47 -29.83
N LEU A 68 -39.62 4.56 -29.01
CA LEU A 68 -40.01 3.16 -28.98
C LEU A 68 -41.51 2.99 -28.67
N SER A 69 -42.05 3.81 -27.77
CA SER A 69 -43.47 3.79 -27.44
C SER A 69 -44.36 4.24 -28.60
N LEU A 70 -43.95 5.29 -29.34
CA LEU A 70 -44.63 5.75 -30.55
C LEU A 70 -44.60 4.64 -31.60
N LEU A 71 -43.44 4.01 -31.80
CA LEU A 71 -43.23 2.93 -32.76
C LEU A 71 -44.13 1.72 -32.46
N LYS A 72 -44.19 1.29 -31.20
CA LYS A 72 -45.09 0.21 -30.77
C LYS A 72 -46.56 0.54 -31.00
N LYS A 73 -46.96 1.80 -30.80
CA LYS A 73 -48.33 2.28 -31.03
C LYS A 73 -48.63 2.57 -32.50
N LYS A 74 -47.62 2.52 -33.38
CA LYS A 74 -47.70 2.88 -34.81
C LYS A 74 -48.28 4.28 -35.01
N ASP A 75 -47.87 5.23 -34.18
CA ASP A 75 -48.36 6.60 -34.26
C ASP A 75 -47.95 7.25 -35.61
N PRO A 76 -48.86 7.97 -36.31
CA PRO A 76 -48.59 8.52 -37.64
C PRO A 76 -47.49 9.60 -37.64
N LYS A 77 -47.17 10.14 -36.45
CA LYS A 77 -46.10 11.13 -36.25
C LYS A 77 -44.71 10.62 -36.62
N ILE A 78 -44.48 9.30 -36.61
CA ILE A 78 -43.19 8.68 -36.94
C ILE A 78 -42.86 8.82 -38.42
N TYR A 79 -43.88 8.97 -39.27
CA TYR A 79 -43.72 9.12 -40.71
C TYR A 79 -43.72 10.58 -41.16
N GLN A 80 -43.88 11.53 -40.24
CA GLN A 80 -43.82 12.95 -40.55
C GLN A 80 -42.35 13.39 -40.62
N THR A 81 -41.97 14.07 -41.71
CA THR A 81 -40.61 14.58 -41.92
C THR A 81 -40.19 15.64 -40.90
N ASP A 82 -41.17 16.29 -40.28
CA ASP A 82 -40.97 17.43 -39.38
C ASP A 82 -40.83 16.99 -37.91
N ALA A 83 -40.94 15.67 -37.63
CA ALA A 83 -40.87 15.15 -36.28
C ALA A 83 -39.40 14.92 -35.84
N THR A 84 -38.98 15.63 -34.80
CA THR A 84 -37.68 15.45 -34.15
C THR A 84 -37.80 14.50 -32.97
N PHE A 85 -37.05 13.40 -33.00
CA PHE A 85 -37.14 12.32 -32.02
C PHE A 85 -36.02 12.30 -31.00
N TYR A 86 -34.86 12.81 -31.39
CA TYR A 86 -33.70 12.96 -30.54
C TYR A 86 -33.33 14.43 -30.51
N THR A 87 -33.10 14.95 -29.32
CA THR A 87 -32.53 16.28 -29.15
C THR A 87 -31.04 16.21 -29.48
N VAL A 88 -30.65 16.76 -30.62
CA VAL A 88 -29.23 16.96 -30.97
C VAL A 88 -28.74 18.14 -30.15
N GLU A 89 -28.50 17.92 -28.86
CA GLU A 89 -27.66 18.83 -28.10
C GLU A 89 -26.24 18.63 -28.66
N ASP A 90 -25.77 19.60 -29.46
CA ASP A 90 -24.33 19.81 -29.64
C ASP A 90 -23.67 19.68 -28.26
N ALA A 91 -22.57 18.94 -28.19
CA ALA A 91 -21.87 18.58 -26.96
C ALA A 91 -21.20 19.79 -26.25
N SER A 92 -21.86 20.93 -26.11
CA SER A 92 -21.35 22.14 -25.49
C SER A 92 -22.48 23.07 -25.04
N ILE A 93 -22.38 23.50 -23.77
CA ILE A 93 -23.22 24.48 -23.03
C ILE A 93 -24.46 23.79 -22.40
N GLY A 94 -24.57 23.58 -21.09
CA GLY A 94 -24.15 24.43 -19.98
C GLY A 94 -25.39 25.03 -19.33
N ASP A 95 -25.70 24.59 -18.11
CA ASP A 95 -26.64 25.18 -17.16
C ASP A 95 -28.14 24.90 -17.38
N ASP A 96 -28.63 23.81 -16.78
CA ASP A 96 -30.00 23.78 -16.28
C ASP A 96 -29.98 23.31 -14.82
N ALA A 97 -30.25 24.26 -13.94
CA ALA A 97 -30.18 24.15 -12.50
C ALA A 97 -31.31 23.25 -11.99
N GLN A 98 -30.96 22.04 -11.55
CA GLN A 98 -31.75 21.29 -10.58
C GLN A 98 -31.05 21.37 -9.22
N PRO A 99 -31.74 21.68 -8.11
CA PRO A 99 -31.13 21.65 -6.78
C PRO A 99 -30.92 20.18 -6.39
N SER A 100 -29.78 19.63 -6.82
CA SER A 100 -29.37 18.28 -6.49
C SER A 100 -29.01 18.20 -5.01
N THR A 101 -29.91 17.64 -4.20
CA THR A 101 -29.61 17.22 -2.82
C THR A 101 -28.74 15.96 -2.76
N SER A 102 -28.22 15.49 -3.90
CA SER A 102 -27.20 14.45 -3.93
C SER A 102 -25.85 15.08 -3.61
N LYS A 103 -25.26 14.61 -2.52
CA LYS A 103 -23.84 14.82 -2.24
C LYS A 103 -23.09 14.46 -3.52
N LYS A 104 -22.33 15.41 -4.07
CA LYS A 104 -21.49 15.18 -5.26
C LYS A 104 -20.70 13.91 -4.99
N THR A 105 -20.97 12.87 -5.77
CA THR A 105 -20.20 11.64 -5.71
C THR A 105 -18.79 12.04 -6.11
N GLU A 106 -17.89 12.07 -5.12
CA GLU A 106 -16.47 12.28 -5.39
C GLU A 106 -16.04 11.14 -6.32
N LYS A 107 -15.31 11.51 -7.37
CA LYS A 107 -14.81 10.53 -8.34
C LYS A 107 -14.00 9.47 -7.57
N PRO A 108 -14.16 8.18 -7.89
CA PRO A 108 -13.33 7.15 -7.26
C PRO A 108 -11.86 7.52 -7.52
N MET A 109 -11.08 7.65 -6.44
CA MET A 109 -9.65 7.89 -6.57
C MET A 109 -8.97 6.57 -6.89
N TYR A 110 -8.21 6.55 -7.99
CA TYR A 110 -7.36 5.41 -8.31
C TYR A 110 -6.01 5.55 -7.59
N LEU A 111 -5.27 4.44 -7.45
CA LEU A 111 -3.96 4.43 -6.76
C LEU A 111 -3.00 5.50 -7.31
N LYS A 112 -2.94 5.64 -8.65
CA LYS A 112 -2.13 6.68 -9.32
C LYS A 112 -2.56 8.10 -8.99
N ASP A 113 -3.86 8.30 -8.73
CA ASP A 113 -4.38 9.61 -8.37
C ASP A 113 -3.99 9.98 -6.95
N TYR A 114 -3.98 9.00 -6.04
CA TYR A 114 -3.46 9.16 -4.69
C TYR A 114 -1.96 9.46 -4.70
N GLU A 115 -1.14 8.69 -5.42
CA GLU A 115 0.30 8.94 -5.57
C GLU A 115 0.57 10.36 -6.10
N ARG A 116 -0.15 10.77 -7.14
CA ARG A 116 -0.04 12.13 -7.70
C ARG A 116 -0.45 13.19 -6.69
N LYS A 117 -1.51 12.94 -5.91
CA LYS A 117 -1.98 13.84 -4.85
C LYS A 117 -0.94 13.97 -3.73
N VAL A 118 -0.33 12.87 -3.31
CA VAL A 118 0.76 12.85 -2.32
C VAL A 118 1.97 13.65 -2.82
N ILE A 119 2.34 13.53 -4.09
CA ILE A 119 3.45 14.31 -4.67
C ILE A 119 3.11 15.80 -4.73
N LEU A 120 1.91 16.16 -5.19
CA LEU A 120 1.52 17.57 -5.40
C LEU A 120 1.23 18.30 -4.08
N GLU A 121 0.52 17.66 -3.16
CA GLU A 121 0.04 18.29 -1.92
C GLU A 121 0.97 18.03 -0.74
N ARG A 122 1.52 16.81 -0.61
CA ARG A 122 2.39 16.41 0.52
C ARG A 122 3.88 16.35 0.16
N GLY A 123 4.26 16.78 -1.04
CA GLY A 123 5.66 16.78 -1.49
C GLY A 123 6.30 15.39 -1.56
N GLY A 124 5.49 14.33 -1.65
CA GLY A 124 5.95 12.94 -1.70
C GLY A 124 6.07 12.22 -0.35
N LYS A 125 5.62 12.83 0.75
CA LYS A 125 5.59 12.19 2.08
C LYS A 125 4.26 11.48 2.33
N TYR A 126 4.31 10.19 2.66
CA TYR A 126 3.11 9.41 2.97
C TYR A 126 2.73 9.58 4.44
N GLU A 127 1.45 9.39 4.77
CA GLU A 127 0.95 9.56 6.15
C GLU A 127 1.58 8.55 7.14
N ASP A 128 2.01 7.38 6.67
CA ASP A 128 2.76 6.40 7.47
C ASP A 128 4.22 6.83 7.72
N ASP A 129 4.78 7.76 6.92
CA ASP A 129 6.12 8.33 7.17
C ASP A 129 6.09 9.39 8.29
N ASP A 130 4.90 9.83 8.74
CA ASP A 130 4.76 10.77 9.86
C ASP A 130 4.88 10.06 11.24
N GLU A 131 4.84 8.71 11.29
CA GLU A 131 5.05 7.93 12.52
C GLU A 131 6.50 7.46 12.73
N GLU A 132 7.36 7.53 11.71
CA GLU A 132 8.78 7.18 11.83
C GLU A 132 9.68 8.36 11.43
N GLU A 133 10.02 9.15 12.45
CA GLU A 133 11.18 10.06 12.46
C GLU A 133 11.05 11.29 11.56
N SER A 134 10.78 12.43 12.19
CA SER A 134 10.81 13.75 11.52
C SER A 134 12.06 13.89 10.65
N ASP A 135 11.92 14.47 9.46
CA ASP A 135 13.03 14.85 8.55
C ASP A 135 14.20 15.54 9.29
N ASP A 136 13.90 16.26 10.39
CA ASP A 136 14.89 16.86 11.28
C ASP A 136 15.69 15.84 12.13
N GLU A 137 15.06 14.77 12.60
CA GLU A 137 15.71 13.70 13.38
C GLU A 137 16.58 12.81 12.49
N GLU A 138 16.14 12.47 11.27
CA GLU A 138 16.97 11.72 10.31
C GLU A 138 18.18 12.57 9.87
N ALA A 139 17.97 13.88 9.62
CA ALA A 139 19.05 14.82 9.35
C ALA A 139 20.01 14.98 10.54
N ALA A 140 19.50 14.97 11.78
CA ALA A 140 20.30 15.02 12.99
C ALA A 140 21.17 13.76 13.14
N LYS A 141 20.61 12.56 12.97
CA LYS A 141 21.36 11.29 12.99
C LYS A 141 22.43 11.26 11.92
N ARG A 142 22.16 11.80 10.73
CA ARG A 142 23.14 11.87 9.63
C ARG A 142 24.28 12.84 9.96
N ARG A 143 24.00 13.96 10.63
CA ARG A 143 25.02 14.90 11.13
C ARG A 143 25.85 14.29 12.26
N GLU A 144 25.22 13.57 13.17
CA GLU A 144 25.90 12.90 14.29
C GLU A 144 26.86 11.82 13.76
N ARG A 145 26.41 11.01 12.80
CA ARG A 145 27.29 10.03 12.13
C ARG A 145 28.42 10.71 11.35
N ALA A 146 28.17 11.84 10.70
CA ALA A 146 29.21 12.60 10.02
C ALA A 146 30.21 13.27 10.98
N ALA A 147 29.81 13.52 12.23
CA ALA A 147 30.65 14.09 13.28
C ALA A 147 31.45 13.04 14.06
N SER A 148 31.08 11.76 13.98
CA SER A 148 31.88 10.68 14.57
C SER A 148 33.26 10.55 13.91
N PRO A 149 34.32 10.28 14.68
CA PRO A 149 35.67 10.16 14.15
C PRO A 149 35.76 9.01 13.14
N SER A 150 36.58 9.18 12.11
CA SER A 150 36.87 8.09 11.18
C SER A 150 37.66 7.00 11.89
N TYR A 151 37.53 5.74 11.45
CA TYR A 151 38.35 4.61 11.90
C TYR A 151 39.86 4.92 11.95
N ILE A 152 40.38 5.70 10.99
CA ILE A 152 41.81 6.09 10.97
C ILE A 152 42.13 7.07 12.10
N GLN A 153 41.18 7.96 12.43
CA GLN A 153 41.29 8.92 13.52
C GLN A 153 41.22 8.20 14.88
N GLU A 154 40.27 7.27 15.05
CA GLU A 154 40.18 6.41 16.24
C GLU A 154 41.47 5.60 16.46
N GLN A 155 42.05 5.02 15.39
CA GLN A 155 43.33 4.31 15.50
C GLN A 155 44.48 5.23 15.92
N ARG A 156 44.49 6.50 15.51
CA ARG A 156 45.51 7.46 15.91
C ARG A 156 45.35 7.81 17.38
N GLU A 157 44.13 8.11 17.81
CA GLU A 157 43.80 8.39 19.21
C GLU A 157 44.16 7.21 20.12
N LEU A 158 43.88 5.98 19.70
CA LEU A 158 44.28 4.77 20.43
C LEU A 158 45.80 4.58 20.51
N LYS A 159 46.52 4.91 19.43
CA LYS A 159 48.00 4.88 19.44
C LYS A 159 48.58 5.98 20.31
N GLU A 160 47.96 7.15 20.34
CA GLU A 160 48.38 8.28 21.17
C GLU A 160 48.11 8.02 22.65
N SER A 161 46.94 7.48 23.01
CA SER A 161 46.64 7.08 24.39
C SER A 161 47.58 6.00 24.89
N PHE A 162 47.91 5.01 24.04
CA PHE A 162 48.89 3.98 24.37
C PHE A 162 50.32 4.54 24.53
N ARG A 163 50.71 5.51 23.69
CA ARG A 163 52.01 6.20 23.81
C ARG A 163 52.10 7.03 25.09
N LYS A 164 51.05 7.79 25.43
CA LYS A 164 50.97 8.56 26.67
C LYS A 164 51.10 7.64 27.88
N PHE A 165 50.36 6.53 27.89
CA PHE A 165 50.44 5.53 28.95
C PHE A 165 51.86 4.97 29.16
N ILE A 166 52.58 4.68 28.07
CA ILE A 166 53.98 4.23 28.16
C ILE A 166 54.91 5.33 28.67
N GLN A 167 54.71 6.58 28.22
CA GLN A 167 55.55 7.71 28.60
C GLN A 167 55.34 8.12 30.07
N ASP A 168 54.08 8.15 30.54
CA ASP A 168 53.73 8.41 31.94
C ASP A 168 54.31 7.32 32.87
N SER A 169 54.39 6.07 32.40
CA SER A 169 55.01 4.97 33.12
C SER A 169 56.54 5.11 33.25
N ASP A 170 57.20 5.89 32.39
CA ASP A 170 58.66 6.08 32.38
C ASP A 170 59.10 7.30 33.22
N GLU A 171 58.19 8.23 33.53
CA GLU A 171 58.47 9.48 34.27
C GLU A 171 58.20 9.36 35.78
N GLU A 172 57.31 8.44 36.21
CA GLU A 172 57.01 8.19 37.63
C GLU A 172 57.63 6.85 38.09
N GLY A 173 58.90 6.91 38.49
CA GLY A 173 59.69 5.76 38.92
C GLY A 173 59.16 5.07 40.19
N SER A 174 58.22 4.14 40.03
CA SER A 174 57.96 3.07 40.99
C SER A 174 57.85 1.72 40.24
N GLU A 175 58.58 0.72 40.71
CA GLU A 175 58.76 -0.59 40.04
C GLU A 175 57.48 -1.46 40.01
N GLU A 176 56.31 -0.91 40.37
CA GLU A 176 55.06 -1.65 40.49
C GLU A 176 54.11 -1.50 39.27
N ASP A 177 54.22 -0.44 38.45
CA ASP A 177 53.26 -0.18 37.36
C ASP A 177 53.58 -0.84 36.01
N PHE A 178 54.80 -1.38 35.81
CA PHE A 178 55.16 -2.13 34.59
C PHE A 178 54.64 -3.59 34.57
N GLN A 179 53.63 -3.94 35.36
CA GLN A 179 53.21 -5.33 35.56
C GLN A 179 52.41 -5.95 34.40
N LEU A 180 51.90 -5.16 33.45
CA LEU A 180 51.07 -5.68 32.35
C LEU A 180 51.89 -6.40 31.25
N LEU A 181 53.13 -5.96 30.98
CA LEU A 181 53.99 -6.52 29.93
C LEU A 181 55.44 -6.69 30.41
N LYS A 182 55.83 -7.93 30.76
CA LYS A 182 57.21 -8.26 31.14
C LYS A 182 57.99 -8.82 29.95
N ARG A 183 59.18 -8.27 29.68
CA ARG A 183 60.08 -8.80 28.64
C ARG A 183 60.55 -10.21 29.02
N ARG A 184 60.17 -11.23 28.24
CA ARG A 184 60.69 -12.59 28.44
C ARG A 184 62.16 -12.65 28.00
N THR A 185 63.03 -13.19 28.85
CA THR A 185 64.40 -13.55 28.47
C THR A 185 64.41 -14.98 27.93
N LYS A 186 65.00 -15.18 26.75
CA LYS A 186 65.07 -16.51 26.11
C LYS A 186 66.09 -17.36 26.87
N THR A 187 65.65 -18.44 27.49
CA THR A 187 66.56 -19.43 28.09
C THR A 187 67.27 -20.17 26.95
N GLN A 188 68.61 -20.19 26.99
CA GLN A 188 69.39 -21.10 26.13
C GLN A 188 69.22 -22.53 26.64
N LYS A 189 69.12 -23.46 25.70
CA LYS A 189 68.79 -24.87 25.91
C LYS A 189 70.00 -25.65 26.39
#